data_AF-A0A7Y5BCA3-F1
#
_entry.id   AF-A0A7Y5BCA3-F1
#
_cell.length_a   1.000
_cell.length_b   1.000
_cell.length_c   1.000
_cell.angle_alpha   90.00
_cell.angle_beta   90.00
_cell.angle_gamma   90.00
#
_symmetry.space_group_name_H-M   'P 1'
#
loop_
_entity.id
_entity.type
_entity.pdbx_description
1 polymer ?
#
loop_
_entity_poly.entity_id
_entity_poly.type
_entity_poly.pdbx_seq_one_letter_code
_entity_poly.pdbx_strand_id
1 'polypeptide(L)'
;MLGERSQQLESGGSFFYEEPSQVFSVEDFSSEEAMMVATAEQFSRKEVLPLVERIEKQEDGLMPDLIRKAGQLGLLSIDAAEEYGGLGLGKNLAARIIEMLSLNASFSVTAGVTSGIGQLGLSLYGTEPQKHKYLPKVLSGEWVAAYCLSEPNSGTDALAASSQAKRQGDHWLLNGSKMWVSNAKWANLFLVVARIEGEGLAAFLVERDYAGVRIEREEHKMGLKGSSTARVTLENVEVPLDNLLHEPGKGHYVALNALNLGRFKLSSMSLGPARDAFENSLRYSQERRQFGQPICNFGLIRKKIAESAIRYFLAESMIYRTGHLIDLAFEKWGGTVEGNQRAAAEFALECSACKVFASEAQDFIVDEALQVFGGYGFTEEFPVARHYRDARISRIYEGTNEINRVSIASRLLKSASCSKGCSPQNFAHDLALKLLASPQEDQIYLGALADLAILHFAEQSARFRARQVGGYAKMLYSGSLGWLQAKAVEAYRSARPDSLECPKLDLPQHDEIAQAALERGTLLSAVP
;
A
#
# COMPACT_ATOMS: atom_id res chain seq x y z
N MET A 1 -27.29 4.31 3.18
CA MET A 1 -27.82 5.56 3.75
C MET A 1 -26.95 5.96 4.94
N LEU A 2 -25.91 6.76 4.68
CA LEU A 2 -25.14 7.42 5.73
C LEU A 2 -25.95 8.64 6.17
N GLY A 3 -26.48 8.61 7.39
CA GLY A 3 -27.31 9.68 7.94
C GLY A 3 -26.56 11.02 7.98
N GLU A 4 -27.32 12.08 7.73
CA GLU A 4 -26.93 13.50 7.72
C GLU A 4 -26.30 13.97 9.05
N ARG A 5 -25.02 13.65 9.24
CA ARG A 5 -24.07 14.55 9.90
C ARG A 5 -23.04 14.87 8.84
N SER A 6 -22.93 16.13 8.41
CA SER A 6 -21.83 16.55 7.57
C SER A 6 -20.53 16.27 8.33
N GLN A 7 -19.87 15.15 8.04
CA GLN A 7 -18.54 14.87 8.57
C GLN A 7 -17.64 15.93 7.95
N GLN A 8 -17.24 16.89 8.76
CA GLN A 8 -16.29 17.92 8.35
C GLN A 8 -15.00 17.21 7.93
N LEU A 9 -14.59 17.39 6.67
CA LEU A 9 -13.35 16.80 6.17
C LEU A 9 -12.18 17.22 7.07
N GLU A 10 -11.60 16.24 7.75
CA GLU A 10 -10.34 16.36 8.48
C GLU A 10 -9.22 16.76 7.50
N SER A 11 -8.37 17.73 7.86
CA SER A 11 -7.21 18.05 7.02
C SER A 11 -6.13 16.98 7.14
N GLY A 12 -5.32 16.78 6.10
CA GLY A 12 -4.17 15.89 6.17
C GLY A 12 -3.24 16.22 7.33
N GLY A 13 -2.81 15.20 8.08
CA GLY A 13 -2.00 15.32 9.30
C GLY A 13 -2.76 15.77 10.55
N SER A 14 -4.06 16.04 10.47
CA SER A 14 -4.88 16.50 11.61
C SER A 14 -4.96 15.49 12.74
N PHE A 15 -4.76 14.19 12.46
CA PHE A 15 -4.72 13.15 13.51
C PHE A 15 -3.71 13.47 14.62
N PHE A 16 -2.66 14.23 14.29
CA PHE A 16 -1.62 14.63 15.23
C PHE A 16 -2.11 15.71 16.22
N TYR A 17 -3.14 16.47 15.87
CA TYR A 17 -3.62 17.61 16.65
C TYR A 17 -5.01 17.39 17.24
N GLU A 18 -5.83 16.60 16.56
CA GLU A 18 -7.24 16.39 16.87
C GLU A 18 -7.55 14.89 16.89
N GLU A 19 -8.51 14.51 17.73
CA GLU A 19 -9.08 13.17 17.69
C GLU A 19 -10.21 13.12 16.65
N PRO A 20 -10.29 12.05 15.83
CA PRO A 20 -11.41 11.89 14.91
C PRO A 20 -12.70 11.70 15.70
N SER A 21 -13.84 12.13 15.14
CA SER A 21 -15.13 11.84 15.78
C SER A 21 -15.53 10.36 15.66
N GLN A 22 -15.13 9.74 14.55
CA GLN A 22 -15.34 8.34 14.21
C GLN A 22 -14.32 7.92 13.15
N VAL A 23 -14.09 6.62 13.00
CA VAL A 23 -13.25 6.07 11.91
C VAL A 23 -14.06 5.05 11.11
N PHE A 24 -13.79 4.94 9.81
CA PHE A 24 -14.29 3.84 8.99
C PHE A 24 -13.44 2.59 9.28
N SER A 25 -14.11 1.45 9.37
CA SER A 25 -13.54 0.15 9.70
C SER A 25 -14.14 -0.93 8.81
N VAL A 26 -13.56 -2.14 8.81
CA VAL A 26 -14.10 -3.25 7.98
C VAL A 26 -15.51 -3.65 8.37
N GLU A 27 -15.92 -3.35 9.61
CA GLU A 27 -17.25 -3.61 10.13
C GLU A 27 -18.32 -2.70 9.50
N ASP A 28 -17.92 -1.63 8.82
CA ASP A 28 -18.81 -0.66 8.16
C ASP A 28 -19.16 -1.04 6.71
N PHE A 29 -18.55 -2.09 6.15
CA PHE A 29 -18.92 -2.58 4.82
C PHE A 29 -20.36 -3.12 4.82
N SER A 30 -21.11 -2.74 3.79
CA SER A 30 -22.42 -3.31 3.52
C SER A 30 -22.34 -4.78 3.11
N SER A 31 -23.47 -5.49 3.15
CA SER A 31 -23.54 -6.89 2.70
C SER A 31 -23.22 -7.05 1.21
N GLU A 32 -23.52 -6.05 0.38
CA GLU A 32 -23.17 -6.06 -1.05
C GLU A 32 -21.65 -5.93 -1.24
N GLU A 33 -21.02 -4.98 -0.56
CA GLU A 33 -19.57 -4.82 -0.55
C GLU A 33 -18.87 -6.08 -0.02
N ALA A 34 -19.42 -6.70 1.02
CA ALA A 34 -18.94 -7.98 1.56
C ALA A 34 -18.95 -9.10 0.51
N MET A 35 -20.02 -9.20 -0.29
CA MET A 35 -20.11 -10.18 -1.39
C MET A 35 -19.10 -9.91 -2.50
N MET A 36 -18.80 -8.64 -2.81
CA MET A 36 -17.75 -8.28 -3.78
C MET A 36 -16.36 -8.69 -3.27
N VAL A 37 -16.08 -8.45 -1.99
CA VAL A 37 -14.83 -8.90 -1.34
C VAL A 37 -14.72 -10.41 -1.36
N ALA A 38 -15.80 -11.14 -1.03
CA ALA A 38 -15.82 -12.60 -1.09
C ALA A 38 -15.59 -13.13 -2.51
N THR A 39 -16.11 -12.44 -3.53
CA THR A 39 -15.87 -12.76 -4.94
C THR A 39 -14.38 -12.63 -5.30
N ALA A 40 -13.72 -11.57 -4.84
CA ALA A 40 -12.28 -11.39 -5.03
C ALA A 40 -11.45 -12.49 -4.34
N GLU A 41 -11.80 -12.87 -3.11
CA GLU A 41 -11.14 -13.96 -2.39
C GLU A 41 -11.34 -15.30 -3.12
N GLN A 42 -12.57 -15.57 -3.56
CA GLN A 42 -12.89 -16.77 -4.34
C GLN A 42 -12.09 -16.83 -5.64
N PHE A 43 -12.00 -15.72 -6.37
CA PHE A 43 -11.21 -15.62 -7.59
C PHE A 43 -9.74 -15.97 -7.31
N SER A 44 -9.13 -15.34 -6.30
CA SER A 44 -7.75 -15.67 -5.91
C SER A 44 -7.55 -17.14 -5.57
N ARG A 45 -8.44 -17.72 -4.76
CA ARG A 45 -8.30 -19.10 -4.29
C ARG A 45 -8.57 -20.14 -5.38
N LYS A 46 -9.46 -19.86 -6.33
CA LYS A 46 -9.88 -20.84 -7.36
C LYS A 46 -9.20 -20.66 -8.71
N GLU A 47 -8.86 -19.43 -9.11
CA GLU A 47 -8.30 -19.14 -10.43
C GLU A 47 -6.80 -18.82 -10.38
N VAL A 48 -6.30 -18.21 -9.30
CA VAL A 48 -4.91 -17.72 -9.23
C VAL A 48 -3.99 -18.70 -8.47
N LEU A 49 -4.33 -19.05 -7.22
CA LEU A 49 -3.48 -19.88 -6.37
C LEU A 49 -3.18 -21.29 -6.94
N PRO A 50 -4.12 -21.97 -7.64
CA PRO A 50 -3.80 -23.25 -8.29
C PRO A 50 -2.75 -23.15 -9.40
N LEU A 51 -2.45 -21.94 -9.87
CA LEU A 51 -1.54 -21.67 -10.99
C LEU A 51 -0.20 -21.10 -10.55
N VAL A 52 0.11 -21.08 -9.24
CA VAL A 52 1.34 -20.51 -8.66
C VAL A 52 2.61 -20.89 -9.42
N GLU A 53 2.83 -22.17 -9.70
CA GLU A 53 4.06 -22.62 -10.37
C GLU A 53 4.18 -22.09 -11.80
N ARG A 54 3.05 -22.04 -12.52
CA ARG A 54 2.98 -21.51 -13.90
C ARG A 54 3.15 -19.99 -13.90
N ILE A 55 2.58 -19.31 -12.90
CA ILE A 55 2.77 -17.88 -12.65
C ILE A 55 4.24 -17.60 -12.36
N GLU A 56 4.91 -18.32 -11.45
CA GLU A 56 6.33 -18.10 -11.14
C GLU A 56 7.26 -18.34 -12.34
N LYS A 57 6.87 -19.21 -13.27
CA LYS A 57 7.55 -19.43 -14.56
C LYS A 57 7.22 -18.38 -15.62
N GLN A 58 6.31 -17.44 -15.32
CA GLN A 58 5.79 -16.44 -16.23
C GLN A 58 5.32 -17.03 -17.57
N GLU A 59 4.55 -18.13 -17.51
CA GLU A 59 4.00 -18.79 -18.70
C GLU A 59 3.30 -17.76 -19.61
N ASP A 60 3.63 -17.81 -20.90
CA ASP A 60 3.18 -16.80 -21.87
C ASP A 60 1.64 -16.78 -21.98
N GLY A 61 1.06 -15.58 -21.96
CA GLY A 61 -0.39 -15.38 -22.01
C GLY A 61 -1.12 -15.57 -20.68
N LEU A 62 -0.57 -16.33 -19.73
CA LEU A 62 -1.25 -16.67 -18.48
C LEU A 62 -1.60 -15.45 -17.62
N MET A 63 -0.62 -14.57 -17.35
CA MET A 63 -0.86 -13.40 -16.51
C MET A 63 -1.86 -12.42 -17.15
N PRO A 64 -1.73 -12.02 -18.44
CA PRO A 64 -2.75 -11.23 -19.12
C PRO A 64 -4.16 -11.84 -19.08
N ASP A 65 -4.28 -13.17 -19.24
CA ASP A 65 -5.58 -13.84 -19.19
C ASP A 65 -6.20 -13.79 -17.78
N LEU A 66 -5.41 -13.96 -16.73
CA LEU A 66 -5.87 -13.78 -15.34
C LEU A 66 -6.31 -12.33 -15.07
N ILE A 67 -5.57 -11.34 -15.58
CA ILE A 67 -5.94 -9.93 -15.46
C ILE A 67 -7.26 -9.64 -16.19
N ARG A 68 -7.44 -10.16 -17.40
CA ARG A 68 -8.70 -10.03 -18.15
C ARG A 68 -9.87 -10.66 -17.41
N LYS A 69 -9.70 -11.87 -16.85
CA LYS A 69 -10.73 -12.52 -16.02
C LYS A 69 -11.09 -11.67 -14.79
N ALA A 70 -10.09 -11.11 -14.10
CA ALA A 70 -10.33 -10.24 -12.95
C ALA A 70 -11.07 -8.95 -13.35
N GLY A 71 -10.70 -8.35 -14.48
CA GLY A 71 -11.37 -7.16 -15.02
C GLY A 71 -12.81 -7.43 -15.47
N GLN A 72 -13.11 -8.58 -16.07
CA GLN A 72 -14.47 -9.02 -16.39
C GLN A 72 -15.39 -9.16 -15.17
N LEU A 73 -14.79 -9.43 -13.99
CA LEU A 73 -15.50 -9.46 -12.71
C LEU A 73 -15.57 -8.07 -12.03
N GLY A 74 -15.06 -7.01 -12.66
CA GLY A 74 -15.01 -5.65 -12.11
C GLY A 74 -13.93 -5.42 -11.06
N LEU A 75 -13.07 -6.42 -10.78
CA LEU A 75 -12.13 -6.39 -9.65
C LEU A 75 -10.96 -5.40 -9.83
N LEU A 76 -10.81 -4.82 -11.03
CA LEU A 76 -9.75 -3.87 -11.38
C LEU A 76 -10.24 -2.42 -11.50
N SER A 77 -11.55 -2.18 -11.39
CA SER A 77 -12.17 -0.89 -11.73
C SER A 77 -13.10 -0.33 -10.64
N ILE A 78 -12.98 -0.87 -9.42
CA ILE A 78 -13.80 -0.57 -8.24
C ILE A 78 -13.94 0.94 -8.01
N ASP A 79 -12.83 1.65 -7.89
CA ASP A 79 -12.75 3.07 -7.53
C ASP A 79 -12.52 4.01 -8.72
N ALA A 80 -12.74 3.50 -9.93
CA ALA A 80 -12.65 4.28 -11.16
C ALA A 80 -14.03 4.84 -11.54
N ALA A 81 -14.05 5.97 -12.25
CA ALA A 81 -15.29 6.62 -12.66
C ALA A 81 -16.09 5.77 -13.68
N GLU A 82 -17.42 5.75 -13.49
CA GLU A 82 -18.35 4.96 -14.32
C GLU A 82 -18.30 5.35 -15.80
N GLU A 83 -18.12 6.63 -16.11
CA GLU A 83 -18.06 7.16 -17.48
C GLU A 83 -16.93 6.55 -18.33
N TYR A 84 -15.91 5.96 -17.68
CA TYR A 84 -14.81 5.26 -18.34
C TYR A 84 -14.84 3.74 -18.12
N GLY A 85 -15.95 3.19 -17.63
CA GLY A 85 -16.12 1.75 -17.37
C GLY A 85 -15.70 1.28 -15.97
N GLY A 86 -15.58 2.21 -15.01
CA GLY A 86 -15.43 1.90 -13.59
C GLY A 86 -16.74 1.63 -12.87
N LEU A 87 -16.66 1.41 -11.56
CA LEU A 87 -17.82 1.17 -10.69
C LEU A 87 -18.14 2.34 -9.74
N GLY A 88 -17.29 3.37 -9.67
CA GLY A 88 -17.53 4.56 -8.85
C GLY A 88 -17.61 4.30 -7.33
N LEU A 89 -17.05 3.19 -6.84
CA LEU A 89 -17.12 2.78 -5.44
C LEU A 89 -15.92 3.31 -4.63
N GLY A 90 -16.03 3.24 -3.30
CA GLY A 90 -15.04 3.83 -2.39
C GLY A 90 -13.66 3.17 -2.42
N LYS A 91 -12.63 3.96 -2.06
CA LYS A 91 -11.23 3.53 -1.96
C LYS A 91 -11.05 2.38 -0.97
N ASN A 92 -11.85 2.34 0.10
CA ASN A 92 -11.82 1.26 1.08
C ASN A 92 -12.24 -0.09 0.48
N LEU A 93 -13.28 -0.12 -0.35
CA LEU A 93 -13.68 -1.35 -1.03
C LEU A 93 -12.59 -1.82 -2.01
N ALA A 94 -12.03 -0.89 -2.80
CA ALA A 94 -10.92 -1.19 -3.70
C ALA A 94 -9.69 -1.72 -2.95
N ALA A 95 -9.38 -1.14 -1.78
CA ALA A 95 -8.33 -1.58 -0.87
C ALA A 95 -8.58 -3.00 -0.33
N ARG A 96 -9.81 -3.32 0.07
CA ARG A 96 -10.13 -4.68 0.54
C ARG A 96 -10.10 -5.71 -0.60
N ILE A 97 -10.58 -5.35 -1.78
CA ILE A 97 -10.56 -6.24 -2.94
C ILE A 97 -9.10 -6.52 -3.36
N ILE A 98 -8.24 -5.51 -3.44
CA ILE A 98 -6.84 -5.76 -3.79
C ILE A 98 -6.12 -6.61 -2.72
N GLU A 99 -6.43 -6.45 -1.43
CA GLU A 99 -5.94 -7.32 -0.36
C GLU A 99 -6.27 -8.80 -0.65
N MET A 100 -7.50 -9.10 -1.07
CA MET A 100 -7.91 -10.46 -1.45
C MET A 100 -7.21 -10.95 -2.72
N LEU A 101 -6.92 -10.06 -3.67
CA LEU A 101 -6.13 -10.38 -4.86
C LEU A 101 -4.65 -10.64 -4.54
N SER A 102 -4.17 -10.19 -3.38
CA SER A 102 -2.77 -10.33 -2.94
C SER A 102 -2.42 -11.66 -2.29
N LEU A 103 -3.33 -12.64 -2.18
CA LEU A 103 -2.96 -14.00 -1.75
C LEU A 103 -1.85 -14.60 -2.64
N ASN A 104 -1.78 -14.19 -3.91
CA ASN A 104 -0.59 -14.33 -4.75
C ASN A 104 0.02 -12.94 -5.02
N ALA A 105 1.17 -12.66 -4.41
CA ALA A 105 1.80 -11.34 -4.51
C ALA A 105 2.23 -10.98 -5.95
N SER A 106 2.62 -11.96 -6.77
CA SER A 106 3.00 -11.74 -8.18
C SER A 106 1.82 -11.28 -9.04
N PHE A 107 0.67 -11.95 -8.91
CA PHE A 107 -0.58 -11.53 -9.55
C PHE A 107 -1.02 -10.16 -9.05
N SER A 108 -0.96 -9.94 -7.74
CA SER A 108 -1.36 -8.65 -7.15
C SER A 108 -0.50 -7.48 -7.59
N VAL A 109 0.80 -7.63 -7.83
CA VAL A 109 1.60 -6.56 -8.42
C VAL A 109 1.10 -6.21 -9.81
N THR A 110 0.76 -7.21 -10.62
CA THR A 110 0.22 -6.97 -11.97
C THR A 110 -1.12 -6.25 -11.91
N ALA A 111 -2.06 -6.76 -11.11
CA ALA A 111 -3.38 -6.18 -10.92
C ALA A 111 -3.30 -4.79 -10.29
N GLY A 112 -2.47 -4.62 -9.27
CA GLY A 112 -2.29 -3.40 -8.50
C GLY A 112 -1.65 -2.27 -9.29
N VAL A 113 -0.64 -2.56 -10.12
CA VAL A 113 -0.04 -1.56 -11.02
C VAL A 113 -1.04 -1.17 -12.11
N THR A 114 -1.75 -2.14 -12.70
CA THR A 114 -2.74 -1.89 -13.76
C THR A 114 -3.88 -1.00 -13.27
N SER A 115 -4.48 -1.35 -12.14
CA SER A 115 -5.57 -0.60 -11.50
C SER A 115 -5.07 0.55 -10.61
N GLY A 116 -3.77 0.85 -10.63
CA GLY A 116 -3.12 1.82 -9.75
C GLY A 116 -2.17 2.72 -10.53
N ILE A 117 -0.91 2.78 -10.11
CA ILE A 117 0.08 3.74 -10.65
C ILE A 117 0.25 3.72 -12.18
N GLY A 118 -0.06 2.60 -12.84
CA GLY A 118 -0.01 2.50 -14.30
C GLY A 118 -1.06 3.34 -15.03
N GLN A 119 -2.18 3.67 -14.37
CA GLN A 119 -3.27 4.45 -14.95
C GLN A 119 -3.65 5.70 -14.15
N LEU A 120 -3.34 5.76 -12.85
CA LEU A 120 -3.79 6.85 -11.96
C LEU A 120 -3.41 8.24 -12.48
N GLY A 121 -2.22 8.39 -13.09
CA GLY A 121 -1.86 9.67 -13.71
C GLY A 121 -2.82 10.07 -14.83
N LEU A 122 -3.25 9.11 -15.67
CA LEU A 122 -4.25 9.34 -16.71
C LEU A 122 -5.62 9.67 -16.11
N SER A 123 -6.06 8.96 -15.07
CA SER A 123 -7.34 9.23 -14.41
C SER A 123 -7.38 10.64 -13.80
N LEU A 124 -6.29 11.09 -13.17
CA LEU A 124 -6.23 12.37 -12.46
C LEU A 124 -6.00 13.57 -13.38
N TYR A 125 -5.17 13.42 -14.42
CA TYR A 125 -4.66 14.52 -15.26
C TYR A 125 -4.97 14.39 -16.76
N GLY A 126 -5.59 13.29 -17.18
CA GLY A 126 -5.88 13.03 -18.58
C GLY A 126 -6.89 14.01 -19.16
N THR A 127 -6.76 14.30 -20.45
CA THR A 127 -7.83 14.95 -21.20
C THR A 127 -8.96 13.94 -21.49
N GLU A 128 -10.17 14.42 -21.76
CA GLU A 128 -11.30 13.54 -22.09
C GLU A 128 -11.01 12.58 -23.26
N PRO A 129 -10.38 13.02 -24.37
CA PRO A 129 -9.97 12.09 -25.43
C PRO A 129 -8.99 11.01 -24.96
N GLN A 130 -8.01 11.36 -24.12
CA GLN A 130 -7.06 10.39 -23.57
C GLN A 130 -7.76 9.37 -22.67
N LYS A 131 -8.61 9.84 -21.76
CA LYS A 131 -9.34 8.98 -20.82
C LYS A 131 -10.26 8.01 -21.56
N HIS A 132 -11.08 8.48 -22.50
CA HIS A 132 -11.95 7.61 -23.31
C HIS A 132 -11.16 6.62 -24.18
N LYS A 133 -9.97 7.00 -24.66
CA LYS A 133 -9.14 6.11 -25.49
C LYS A 133 -8.56 4.93 -24.71
N TYR A 134 -8.09 5.16 -23.48
CA TYR A 134 -7.27 4.18 -22.75
C TYR A 134 -7.94 3.59 -21.51
N LEU A 135 -8.66 4.37 -20.70
CA LEU A 135 -9.19 3.89 -19.42
C LEU A 135 -10.13 2.68 -19.58
N PRO A 136 -11.10 2.64 -20.52
CA PRO A 136 -11.97 1.48 -20.67
C PRO A 136 -11.22 0.16 -20.92
N LYS A 137 -10.12 0.20 -21.67
CA LYS A 137 -9.29 -0.97 -21.97
C LYS A 137 -8.48 -1.43 -20.75
N VAL A 138 -7.94 -0.47 -19.99
CA VAL A 138 -7.14 -0.78 -18.80
C VAL A 138 -8.04 -1.28 -17.66
N LEU A 139 -9.17 -0.62 -17.44
CA LEU A 139 -10.12 -0.94 -16.35
C LEU A 139 -10.82 -2.29 -16.56
N SER A 140 -11.10 -2.67 -17.81
CA SER A 140 -11.63 -3.99 -18.15
C SER A 140 -10.59 -5.12 -18.11
N GLY A 141 -9.30 -4.79 -17.94
CA GLY A 141 -8.19 -5.74 -18.02
C GLY A 141 -7.88 -6.22 -19.45
N GLU A 142 -8.47 -5.61 -20.49
CA GLU A 142 -8.09 -5.84 -21.88
C GLU A 142 -6.62 -5.45 -22.10
N TRP A 143 -6.23 -4.30 -21.55
CA TRP A 143 -4.87 -3.78 -21.58
C TRP A 143 -4.25 -3.81 -20.19
N VAL A 144 -2.98 -4.22 -20.13
CA VAL A 144 -2.18 -4.10 -18.93
C VAL A 144 -1.40 -2.78 -18.97
N ALA A 145 -1.41 -2.03 -17.88
CA ALA A 145 -0.67 -0.77 -17.75
C ALA A 145 0.61 -0.94 -16.91
N ALA A 146 1.61 -0.12 -17.22
CA ALA A 146 2.89 -0.07 -16.51
C ALA A 146 3.28 1.39 -16.21
N TYR A 147 4.08 1.56 -15.16
CA TYR A 147 4.56 2.85 -14.70
C TYR A 147 6.08 2.95 -14.83
N CYS A 148 6.55 3.97 -15.55
CA CYS A 148 7.94 4.14 -15.98
C CYS A 148 8.53 5.44 -15.41
N LEU A 149 8.93 5.39 -14.14
CA LEU A 149 9.57 6.53 -13.44
C LEU A 149 11.06 6.29 -13.20
N SER A 150 11.40 5.21 -12.48
CA SER A 150 12.76 4.94 -12.04
C SER A 150 13.73 4.67 -13.21
N GLU A 151 14.99 5.02 -12.98
CA GLU A 151 16.11 4.83 -13.91
C GLU A 151 17.32 4.28 -13.15
N PRO A 152 18.35 3.76 -13.83
CA PRO A 152 19.53 3.20 -13.14
C PRO A 152 20.17 4.14 -12.10
N ASN A 153 20.13 5.45 -12.35
CA ASN A 153 20.71 6.47 -11.47
C ASN A 153 19.66 7.28 -10.67
N SER A 154 18.37 6.95 -10.79
CA SER A 154 17.26 7.71 -10.19
C SER A 154 16.19 6.75 -9.66
N GLY A 155 16.30 6.44 -8.35
CA GLY A 155 15.34 5.65 -7.58
C GLY A 155 14.57 6.53 -6.61
N THR A 156 15.11 6.69 -5.40
CA THR A 156 14.54 7.58 -4.36
C THR A 156 14.49 9.04 -4.82
N ASP A 157 15.54 9.53 -5.48
CA ASP A 157 15.54 10.84 -6.14
C ASP A 157 14.92 10.74 -7.54
N ALA A 158 13.62 10.42 -7.57
CA ALA A 158 12.89 10.19 -8.81
C ALA A 158 12.79 11.43 -9.72
N LEU A 159 12.96 12.63 -9.15
CA LEU A 159 12.89 13.88 -9.90
C LEU A 159 14.19 14.17 -10.69
N ALA A 160 15.27 13.44 -10.39
CA ALA A 160 16.53 13.47 -11.14
C ALA A 160 16.53 12.60 -12.41
N ALA A 161 15.36 12.10 -12.84
CA ALA A 161 15.24 11.35 -14.08
C ALA A 161 15.88 12.09 -15.28
N SER A 162 16.57 11.30 -16.10
CA SER A 162 17.48 11.72 -17.16
C SER A 162 17.01 11.34 -18.57
N SER A 163 16.01 10.45 -18.70
CA SER A 163 15.35 10.20 -19.98
C SER A 163 14.82 11.51 -20.55
N GLN A 164 14.96 11.73 -21.85
CA GLN A 164 14.67 13.00 -22.51
C GLN A 164 13.47 12.88 -23.44
N ALA A 165 12.73 13.97 -23.58
CA ALA A 165 11.70 14.17 -24.58
C ALA A 165 11.97 15.49 -25.31
N LYS A 166 11.97 15.45 -26.64
CA LYS A 166 12.14 16.65 -27.48
C LYS A 166 11.01 16.72 -28.51
N ARG A 167 10.35 17.87 -28.60
CA ARG A 167 9.35 18.08 -29.65
C ARG A 167 10.01 18.10 -31.03
N GLN A 168 9.49 17.32 -31.97
CA GLN A 168 9.89 17.28 -33.37
C GLN A 168 8.63 17.29 -34.25
N GLY A 169 8.31 18.45 -34.82
CA GLY A 169 7.10 18.60 -35.63
C GLY A 169 5.82 18.29 -34.84
N ASP A 170 5.14 17.22 -35.23
CA ASP A 170 3.85 16.73 -34.73
C ASP A 170 3.97 15.58 -33.71
N HIS A 171 5.17 15.32 -33.20
CA HIS A 171 5.41 14.33 -32.15
C HIS A 171 6.50 14.78 -31.17
N TRP A 172 6.65 14.01 -30.09
CA TRP A 172 7.76 14.03 -29.16
C TRP A 172 8.68 12.86 -29.46
N LEU A 173 9.98 13.11 -29.49
CA LEU A 173 11.01 12.08 -29.59
C LEU A 173 11.54 11.75 -28.20
N LEU A 174 11.28 10.55 -27.71
CA LEU A 174 11.70 10.08 -26.40
C LEU A 174 12.96 9.19 -26.50
N ASN A 175 13.93 9.44 -25.62
CA ASN A 175 15.15 8.67 -25.49
C ASN A 175 15.50 8.42 -24.02
N GLY A 176 15.81 7.18 -23.66
CA GLY A 176 16.22 6.86 -22.29
C GLY A 176 16.05 5.39 -21.92
N SER A 177 16.24 5.11 -20.63
CA SER A 177 16.16 3.76 -20.09
C SER A 177 15.46 3.77 -18.74
N LYS A 178 14.30 3.14 -18.67
CA LYS A 178 13.49 3.00 -17.46
C LYS A 178 13.80 1.65 -16.82
N MET A 179 13.96 1.62 -15.50
CA MET A 179 14.46 0.47 -14.77
C MET A 179 13.39 -0.09 -13.82
N TRP A 180 13.42 -1.41 -13.61
CA TRP A 180 12.52 -2.12 -12.69
C TRP A 180 11.03 -1.91 -13.00
N VAL A 181 10.68 -1.86 -14.29
CA VAL A 181 9.31 -1.58 -14.73
C VAL A 181 8.47 -2.83 -14.51
N SER A 182 7.55 -2.75 -13.55
CA SER A 182 6.54 -3.79 -13.34
C SER A 182 5.61 -3.88 -14.55
N ASN A 183 5.17 -5.10 -14.89
CA ASN A 183 4.35 -5.43 -16.07
C ASN A 183 5.04 -5.30 -17.44
N ALA A 184 6.33 -4.97 -17.51
CA ALA A 184 7.01 -4.67 -18.78
C ALA A 184 6.83 -5.73 -19.88
N LYS A 185 6.86 -7.03 -19.53
CA LYS A 185 6.69 -8.15 -20.46
C LYS A 185 5.36 -8.11 -21.21
N TRP A 186 4.28 -7.67 -20.57
CA TRP A 186 2.92 -7.78 -21.09
C TRP A 186 2.12 -6.48 -21.10
N ALA A 187 2.69 -5.36 -20.64
CA ALA A 187 2.03 -4.07 -20.67
C ALA A 187 1.80 -3.60 -22.11
N ASN A 188 0.60 -3.07 -22.35
CA ASN A 188 0.16 -2.42 -23.59
C ASN A 188 0.38 -0.92 -23.53
N LEU A 189 0.26 -0.33 -22.33
CA LEU A 189 0.39 1.10 -22.10
C LEU A 189 1.43 1.36 -21.00
N PHE A 190 2.34 2.28 -21.28
CA PHE A 190 3.35 2.77 -20.33
C PHE A 190 3.08 4.24 -20.03
N LEU A 191 2.94 4.59 -18.75
CA LEU A 191 3.05 5.98 -18.30
C LEU A 191 4.52 6.28 -18.06
N VAL A 192 5.14 7.00 -19.01
CA VAL A 192 6.58 7.31 -19.01
C VAL A 192 6.83 8.72 -18.52
N VAL A 193 7.73 8.86 -17.55
CA VAL A 193 8.25 10.18 -17.13
C VAL A 193 9.60 10.43 -17.79
N ALA A 194 9.71 11.57 -18.47
CA ALA A 194 10.91 12.04 -19.16
C ALA A 194 11.06 13.57 -19.03
N ARG A 195 12.26 14.08 -19.26
CA ARG A 195 12.62 15.49 -19.14
C ARG A 195 12.56 16.19 -20.49
N ILE A 196 11.88 17.32 -20.52
CA ILE A 196 11.95 18.30 -21.61
C ILE A 196 12.98 19.36 -21.23
N GLU A 197 13.92 19.62 -22.14
CA GLU A 197 14.96 20.64 -21.94
C GLU A 197 14.33 22.03 -21.71
N GLY A 198 14.78 22.74 -20.67
CA GLY A 198 14.25 24.06 -20.30
C GLY A 198 12.91 24.05 -19.54
N GLU A 199 12.16 22.95 -19.55
CA GLU A 199 10.82 22.88 -18.93
C GLU A 199 10.74 21.93 -17.72
N GLY A 200 11.58 20.89 -17.67
CA GLY A 200 11.61 19.92 -16.57
C GLY A 200 10.91 18.61 -16.89
N LEU A 201 10.39 17.92 -15.88
CA LEU A 201 9.76 16.60 -16.07
C LEU A 201 8.37 16.71 -16.68
N ALA A 202 8.05 15.83 -17.63
CA ALA A 202 6.75 15.63 -18.25
C ALA A 202 6.38 14.14 -18.22
N ALA A 203 5.08 13.85 -18.32
CA ALA A 203 4.55 12.50 -18.37
C ALA A 203 3.97 12.23 -19.76
N PHE A 204 4.13 11.00 -20.26
CA PHE A 204 3.71 10.59 -21.60
C PHE A 204 3.00 9.25 -21.54
N LEU A 205 1.94 9.12 -22.36
CA LEU A 205 1.28 7.86 -22.64
C LEU A 205 1.98 7.20 -23.82
N VAL A 206 2.71 6.10 -23.58
CA VAL A 206 3.49 5.41 -24.59
C VAL A 206 2.89 4.03 -24.81
N GLU A 207 2.40 3.75 -26.00
CA GLU A 207 1.89 2.42 -26.34
C GLU A 207 3.07 1.47 -26.63
N ARG A 208 2.91 0.20 -26.27
CA ARG A 208 3.96 -0.83 -26.42
C ARG A 208 4.51 -0.92 -27.85
N ASP A 209 3.62 -0.82 -28.84
CA ASP A 209 3.94 -1.09 -30.24
C ASP A 209 4.53 0.12 -30.96
N TYR A 210 4.74 1.25 -30.26
CA TYR A 210 5.47 2.38 -30.82
C TYR A 210 6.91 1.97 -31.15
N ALA A 211 7.37 2.33 -32.36
CA ALA A 211 8.71 2.01 -32.81
C ALA A 211 9.76 2.59 -31.84
N GLY A 212 10.78 1.79 -31.51
CA GLY A 212 11.84 2.18 -30.58
C GLY A 212 11.57 1.82 -29.11
N VAL A 213 10.36 1.39 -28.75
CA VAL A 213 10.10 0.80 -27.42
C VAL A 213 10.64 -0.62 -27.39
N ARG A 214 11.57 -0.89 -26.48
CA ARG A 214 12.18 -2.22 -26.33
C ARG A 214 12.07 -2.69 -24.89
N ILE A 215 11.47 -3.86 -24.71
CA ILE A 215 11.44 -4.58 -23.44
C ILE A 215 12.65 -5.48 -23.38
N GLU A 216 13.47 -5.26 -22.36
CA GLU A 216 14.70 -6.01 -22.16
C GLU A 216 14.42 -7.31 -21.41
N ARG A 217 15.47 -8.09 -21.14
CA ARG A 217 15.31 -9.34 -20.38
C ARG A 217 14.64 -9.10 -19.02
N GLU A 218 13.84 -10.08 -18.61
CA GLU A 218 13.28 -10.13 -17.26
C GLU A 218 14.38 -10.18 -16.20
N GLU A 219 14.11 -9.51 -15.09
CA GLU A 219 15.03 -9.41 -13.97
C GLU A 219 15.02 -10.70 -13.14
N HIS A 220 16.21 -11.14 -12.74
CA HIS A 220 16.39 -12.29 -11.86
C HIS A 220 16.25 -11.87 -10.40
N LYS A 221 15.01 -11.93 -9.90
CA LYS A 221 14.61 -11.38 -8.59
C LYS A 221 14.64 -12.42 -7.47
N MET A 222 14.88 -11.95 -6.23
CA MET A 222 14.74 -12.76 -5.01
C MET A 222 13.30 -13.27 -4.81
N GLY A 223 12.30 -12.43 -5.07
CA GLY A 223 10.87 -12.64 -4.84
C GLY A 223 10.04 -12.09 -6.00
N LEU A 224 8.73 -12.27 -5.93
CA LEU A 224 7.76 -11.88 -6.96
C LEU A 224 8.14 -12.41 -8.35
N LYS A 225 8.59 -13.66 -8.41
CA LYS A 225 9.14 -14.26 -9.64
C LYS A 225 8.12 -14.25 -10.79
N GLY A 226 6.84 -14.42 -10.45
CA GLY A 226 5.76 -14.39 -11.43
C GLY A 226 5.28 -13.01 -11.85
N SER A 227 5.76 -11.94 -11.21
CA SER A 227 5.54 -10.58 -11.68
C SER A 227 6.61 -10.21 -12.69
N SER A 228 6.19 -9.64 -13.82
CA SER A 228 7.13 -9.13 -14.82
C SER A 228 7.86 -7.92 -14.25
N THR A 229 9.17 -7.90 -14.41
CA THR A 229 10.01 -6.75 -14.10
C THR A 229 11.15 -6.72 -15.09
N ALA A 230 11.22 -5.68 -15.90
CA ALA A 230 12.28 -5.52 -16.88
C ALA A 230 12.69 -4.06 -17.04
N ARG A 231 13.82 -3.86 -17.71
CA ARG A 231 14.21 -2.55 -18.24
C ARG A 231 13.38 -2.26 -19.50
N VAL A 232 12.90 -1.02 -19.62
CA VAL A 232 12.22 -0.51 -20.82
C VAL A 232 13.12 0.54 -21.45
N THR A 233 13.62 0.24 -22.63
CA THR A 233 14.51 1.11 -23.39
C THR A 233 13.68 1.88 -24.42
N LEU A 234 13.93 3.19 -24.51
CA LEU A 234 13.29 4.11 -25.44
C LEU A 234 14.38 4.63 -26.39
N GLU A 235 14.36 4.19 -27.65
CA GLU A 235 15.30 4.63 -28.69
C GLU A 235 14.53 5.37 -29.78
N ASN A 236 14.58 6.70 -29.76
CA ASN A 236 13.91 7.56 -30.73
C ASN A 236 12.41 7.23 -30.87
N VAL A 237 11.71 7.07 -29.75
CA VAL A 237 10.29 6.74 -29.74
C VAL A 237 9.49 7.97 -30.11
N GLU A 238 8.76 7.91 -31.22
CA GLU A 238 7.85 8.96 -31.67
C GLU A 238 6.52 8.85 -30.93
N VAL A 239 6.24 9.80 -30.05
CA VAL A 239 5.01 9.88 -29.25
C VAL A 239 4.16 11.04 -29.76
N PRO A 240 2.89 10.83 -30.17
CA PRO A 240 2.03 11.93 -30.63
C PRO A 240 1.94 13.08 -29.63
N LEU A 241 1.77 14.33 -30.09
CA LEU A 241 1.64 15.47 -29.18
C LEU A 241 0.50 15.29 -28.16
N ASP A 242 -0.62 14.70 -28.60
CA ASP A 242 -1.80 14.42 -27.78
C ASP A 242 -1.59 13.32 -26.75
N ASN A 243 -0.45 12.62 -26.76
CA ASN A 243 -0.07 11.64 -25.74
C ASN A 243 0.80 12.26 -24.61
N LEU A 244 1.08 13.57 -24.67
CA LEU A 244 1.56 14.31 -23.49
C LEU A 244 0.46 14.33 -22.43
N LEU A 245 0.76 13.86 -21.24
CA LEU A 245 -0.17 13.83 -20.12
C LEU A 245 0.06 15.05 -19.23
N HIS A 246 -1.02 15.82 -19.01
CA HIS A 246 -1.03 17.10 -18.30
C HIS A 246 -0.38 18.25 -19.09
N GLU A 247 0.68 18.86 -18.56
CA GLU A 247 1.40 19.99 -19.17
C GLU A 247 2.90 19.70 -19.19
N PRO A 248 3.63 20.29 -20.15
CA PRO A 248 5.09 20.24 -20.14
C PRO A 248 5.66 20.82 -18.83
N GLY A 249 6.67 20.14 -18.24
CA GLY A 249 7.26 20.53 -16.95
C GLY A 249 6.43 20.17 -15.69
N LYS A 250 5.18 19.70 -15.86
CA LYS A 250 4.28 19.34 -14.74
C LYS A 250 4.21 17.84 -14.45
N GLY A 251 5.06 17.03 -15.06
CA GLY A 251 5.08 15.56 -14.86
C GLY A 251 5.39 15.12 -13.43
N HIS A 252 6.00 15.99 -12.62
CA HIS A 252 6.23 15.71 -11.19
C HIS A 252 4.92 15.64 -10.38
N TYR A 253 3.88 16.42 -10.74
CA TYR A 253 2.56 16.30 -10.12
C TYR A 253 1.95 14.94 -10.46
N VAL A 254 1.92 14.58 -11.75
CA VAL A 254 1.43 13.29 -12.24
C VAL A 254 2.11 12.13 -11.49
N ALA A 255 3.44 12.18 -11.37
CA ALA A 255 4.21 11.14 -10.70
C ALA A 255 3.94 11.07 -9.19
N LEU A 256 4.08 12.18 -8.48
CA LEU A 256 4.00 12.19 -7.02
C LEU A 256 2.57 11.96 -6.51
N ASN A 257 1.55 12.45 -7.20
CA ASN A 257 0.16 12.21 -6.83
C ASN A 257 -0.25 10.75 -7.06
N ALA A 258 0.20 10.12 -8.16
CA ALA A 258 0.02 8.68 -8.36
C ALA A 258 0.71 7.87 -7.25
N LEU A 259 1.93 8.25 -6.85
CA LEU A 259 2.67 7.58 -5.76
C LEU A 259 1.97 7.71 -4.40
N ASN A 260 1.33 8.84 -4.08
CA ASN A 260 0.61 8.98 -2.81
C ASN A 260 -0.52 7.93 -2.70
N LEU A 261 -1.31 7.78 -3.76
CA LEU A 261 -2.37 6.77 -3.81
C LEU A 261 -1.81 5.34 -3.95
N GLY A 262 -0.66 5.19 -4.63
CA GLY A 262 0.10 3.94 -4.72
C GLY A 262 0.53 3.41 -3.35
N ARG A 263 1.05 4.28 -2.47
CA ARG A 263 1.40 3.94 -1.08
C ARG A 263 0.20 3.43 -0.28
N PHE A 264 -0.95 4.08 -0.41
CA PHE A 264 -2.20 3.61 0.22
C PHE A 264 -2.55 2.20 -0.28
N LYS A 265 -2.64 2.00 -1.59
CA LYS A 265 -2.99 0.72 -2.20
C LYS A 265 -2.00 -0.40 -1.86
N LEU A 266 -0.70 -0.07 -1.83
CA LEU A 266 0.35 -0.98 -1.44
C LEU A 266 0.19 -1.47 0.01
N SER A 267 -0.34 -0.63 0.89
CA SER A 267 -0.57 -1.01 2.28
C SER A 267 -1.50 -2.22 2.37
N SER A 268 -2.61 -2.21 1.62
CA SER A 268 -3.51 -3.36 1.50
C SER A 268 -2.88 -4.55 0.77
N MET A 269 -2.09 -4.30 -0.28
CA MET A 269 -1.35 -5.36 -0.97
C MET A 269 -0.32 -6.06 -0.07
N SER A 270 0.15 -5.40 0.99
CA SER A 270 1.06 -5.98 1.98
C SER A 270 0.31 -6.85 2.99
N LEU A 271 -0.95 -6.54 3.30
CA LEU A 271 -1.77 -7.30 4.25
C LEU A 271 -2.30 -8.61 3.69
N GLY A 272 -2.62 -8.71 2.39
CA GLY A 272 -3.11 -9.96 1.79
C GLY A 272 -2.17 -11.16 1.97
N PRO A 273 -0.87 -11.07 1.59
CA PRO A 273 0.10 -12.14 1.82
C PRO A 273 0.33 -12.40 3.32
N ALA A 274 0.31 -11.35 4.15
CA ALA A 274 0.47 -11.48 5.59
C ALA A 274 -0.69 -12.29 6.21
N ARG A 275 -1.92 -12.03 5.76
CA ARG A 275 -3.12 -12.78 6.14
C ARG A 275 -2.99 -14.24 5.75
N ASP A 276 -2.65 -14.53 4.49
CA ASP A 276 -2.52 -15.92 4.03
C ASP A 276 -1.41 -16.67 4.78
N ALA A 277 -0.25 -16.03 4.99
CA ALA A 277 0.84 -16.62 5.77
C ALA A 277 0.41 -16.93 7.22
N PHE A 278 -0.34 -16.03 7.85
CA PHE A 278 -0.89 -16.23 9.19
C PHE A 278 -1.94 -17.33 9.25
N GLU A 279 -2.91 -17.37 8.33
CA GLU A 279 -3.92 -18.43 8.28
C GLU A 279 -3.29 -19.82 8.10
N ASN A 280 -2.25 -19.90 7.26
CA ASN A 280 -1.47 -21.12 7.10
C ASN A 280 -0.70 -21.50 8.38
N SER A 281 -0.12 -20.53 9.08
CA SER A 281 0.62 -20.79 10.33
C SER A 281 -0.30 -21.21 11.48
N LEU A 282 -1.51 -20.64 11.59
CA LEU A 282 -2.54 -21.09 12.52
C LEU A 282 -2.87 -22.57 12.30
N ARG A 283 -3.25 -22.93 11.07
CA ARG A 283 -3.64 -24.30 10.71
C ARG A 283 -2.51 -25.29 10.99
N TYR A 284 -1.30 -24.97 10.53
CA TYR A 284 -0.13 -25.81 10.78
C TYR A 284 0.18 -25.95 12.27
N SER A 285 0.01 -24.88 13.06
CA SER A 285 0.28 -24.92 14.50
C SER A 285 -0.68 -25.83 15.28
N GLN A 286 -1.90 -26.00 14.79
CA GLN A 286 -2.91 -26.92 15.35
C GLN A 286 -2.63 -28.38 14.96
N GLU A 287 -2.12 -28.62 13.75
CA GLU A 287 -1.82 -29.95 13.23
C GLU A 287 -0.48 -30.49 13.73
N ARG A 288 0.56 -29.65 13.77
CA ARG A 288 1.92 -30.03 14.12
C ARG A 288 2.03 -30.35 15.60
N ARG A 289 2.48 -31.57 15.93
CA ARG A 289 2.73 -32.01 17.29
C ARG A 289 4.21 -32.07 17.63
N GLN A 290 4.60 -31.54 18.79
CA GLN A 290 5.92 -31.71 19.41
C GLN A 290 5.74 -31.88 20.92
N PHE A 291 6.64 -32.62 21.56
CA PHE A 291 6.54 -32.93 23.00
C PHE A 291 5.13 -33.42 23.43
N GLY A 292 4.48 -34.23 22.59
CA GLY A 292 3.18 -34.83 22.87
C GLY A 292 1.94 -33.96 22.63
N GLN A 293 2.06 -32.69 22.23
CA GLN A 293 0.92 -31.78 22.04
C GLN A 293 1.04 -30.92 20.77
N PRO A 294 -0.09 -30.36 20.26
CA PRO A 294 -0.06 -29.34 19.21
C PRO A 294 0.83 -28.16 19.58
N ILE A 295 1.60 -27.64 18.62
CA ILE A 295 2.55 -26.55 18.91
C ILE A 295 1.85 -25.23 19.27
N CYS A 296 0.58 -25.04 18.86
CA CYS A 296 -0.24 -23.90 19.26
C CYS A 296 -0.46 -23.80 20.78
N ASN A 297 -0.20 -24.87 21.54
CA ASN A 297 -0.31 -24.85 23.00
C ASN A 297 0.93 -24.27 23.70
N PHE A 298 2.06 -24.09 23.00
CA PHE A 298 3.26 -23.51 23.60
C PHE A 298 3.15 -21.98 23.64
N GLY A 299 3.41 -21.39 24.82
CA GLY A 299 3.28 -19.94 25.03
C GLY A 299 4.08 -19.07 24.05
N LEU A 300 5.25 -19.52 23.59
CA LEU A 300 6.03 -18.79 22.58
C LEU A 300 5.39 -18.79 21.19
N ILE A 301 4.65 -19.85 20.83
CA ILE A 301 3.86 -19.88 19.59
C ILE A 301 2.63 -18.99 19.74
N ARG A 302 1.93 -19.07 20.89
CA ARG A 302 0.79 -18.19 21.20
C ARG A 302 1.18 -16.71 21.15
N LYS A 303 2.36 -16.35 21.66
CA LYS A 303 2.90 -14.98 21.54
C LYS A 303 3.05 -14.53 20.08
N LYS A 304 3.63 -15.37 19.21
CA LYS A 304 3.79 -15.06 17.77
C LYS A 304 2.44 -14.84 17.09
N ILE A 305 1.46 -15.69 17.40
CA ILE A 305 0.08 -15.57 16.90
C ILE A 305 -0.53 -14.25 17.36
N ALA A 306 -0.46 -13.94 18.66
CA ALA A 306 -1.04 -12.73 19.22
C ALA A 306 -0.41 -11.44 18.66
N GLU A 307 0.92 -11.36 18.62
CA GLU A 307 1.64 -10.20 18.07
C GLU A 307 1.36 -10.00 16.58
N SER A 308 1.24 -11.08 15.81
CA SER A 308 0.86 -11.02 14.40
C SER A 308 -0.56 -10.46 14.23
N ALA A 309 -1.50 -10.94 15.04
CA ALA A 309 -2.89 -10.45 15.01
C ALA A 309 -3.01 -8.99 15.40
N ILE A 310 -2.28 -8.56 16.43
CA ILE A 310 -2.21 -7.17 16.87
C ILE A 310 -1.71 -6.25 15.74
N ARG A 311 -0.58 -6.61 15.10
CA ARG A 311 0.00 -5.76 14.05
C ARG A 311 -0.89 -5.68 12.82
N TYR A 312 -1.52 -6.79 12.44
CA TYR A 312 -2.50 -6.79 11.38
C TYR A 312 -3.67 -5.84 11.68
N PHE A 313 -4.25 -5.95 12.88
CA PHE A 313 -5.36 -5.11 13.32
C PHE A 313 -5.01 -3.61 13.33
N LEU A 314 -3.81 -3.25 13.81
CA LEU A 314 -3.33 -1.87 13.78
C LEU A 314 -3.21 -1.35 12.34
N ALA A 315 -2.57 -2.13 11.45
CA ALA A 315 -2.39 -1.77 10.05
C ALA A 315 -3.72 -1.63 9.32
N GLU A 316 -4.62 -2.61 9.52
CA GLU A 316 -5.96 -2.64 8.95
C GLU A 316 -6.76 -1.38 9.36
N SER A 317 -6.70 -1.02 10.64
CA SER A 317 -7.40 0.15 11.17
C SER A 317 -6.89 1.48 10.57
N MET A 318 -5.57 1.61 10.35
CA MET A 318 -4.99 2.78 9.70
C MET A 318 -5.46 2.90 8.24
N ILE A 319 -5.38 1.79 7.49
CA ILE A 319 -5.72 1.75 6.07
C ILE A 319 -7.18 2.18 5.87
N TYR A 320 -8.13 1.59 6.58
CA TYR A 320 -9.55 1.91 6.37
C TYR A 320 -9.93 3.33 6.79
N ARG A 321 -9.27 3.88 7.82
CA ARG A 321 -9.40 5.30 8.13
C ARG A 321 -8.87 6.16 6.97
N THR A 322 -7.69 5.85 6.44
CA THR A 322 -7.07 6.63 5.36
C THR A 322 -7.87 6.57 4.07
N GLY A 323 -8.41 5.41 3.68
CA GLY A 323 -9.20 5.31 2.45
C GLY A 323 -10.47 6.14 2.50
N HIS A 324 -11.18 6.14 3.64
CA HIS A 324 -12.36 7.00 3.84
C HIS A 324 -12.01 8.48 3.77
N LEU A 325 -10.89 8.89 4.37
CA LEU A 325 -10.40 10.27 4.27
C LEU A 325 -10.10 10.67 2.81
N ILE A 326 -9.48 9.78 2.04
CA ILE A 326 -9.23 10.01 0.61
C ILE A 326 -10.54 10.17 -0.16
N ASP A 327 -11.52 9.29 0.06
CA ASP A 327 -12.85 9.39 -0.55
C ASP A 327 -13.47 10.78 -0.29
N LEU A 328 -13.53 11.21 0.97
CA LEU A 328 -14.07 12.52 1.34
C LEU A 328 -13.32 13.70 0.69
N ALA A 329 -12.00 13.59 0.49
CA ALA A 329 -11.24 14.62 -0.23
C ALA A 329 -11.58 14.68 -1.72
N PHE A 330 -11.77 13.54 -2.36
CA PHE A 330 -12.21 13.48 -3.77
C PHE A 330 -13.65 13.94 -3.94
N GLU A 331 -14.56 13.62 -3.02
CA GLU A 331 -15.92 14.16 -3.02
C GLU A 331 -15.93 15.69 -2.89
N LYS A 332 -15.05 16.25 -2.03
CA LYS A 332 -15.02 17.69 -1.76
C LYS A 332 -14.34 18.50 -2.87
N TRP A 333 -13.28 17.97 -3.46
CA TRP A 333 -12.42 18.74 -4.36
C TRP A 333 -12.24 18.12 -5.74
N GLY A 334 -12.54 16.84 -5.95
CA GLY A 334 -12.32 16.15 -7.22
C GLY A 334 -13.18 16.67 -8.37
N GLY A 335 -12.90 16.16 -9.58
CA GLY A 335 -13.64 16.48 -10.80
C GLY A 335 -12.99 17.51 -11.72
N THR A 336 -11.96 18.22 -11.25
CA THR A 336 -11.04 19.00 -12.12
C THR A 336 -9.60 18.55 -11.90
N VAL A 337 -8.68 18.94 -12.79
CA VAL A 337 -7.25 18.59 -12.64
C VAL A 337 -6.68 19.16 -11.34
N GLU A 338 -6.94 20.43 -11.02
CA GLU A 338 -6.48 21.09 -9.80
C GLU A 338 -7.10 20.46 -8.54
N GLY A 339 -8.38 20.13 -8.64
CA GLY A 339 -9.16 19.47 -7.62
C GLY A 339 -8.64 18.07 -7.29
N ASN A 340 -8.44 17.26 -8.31
CA ASN A 340 -7.86 15.92 -8.23
C ASN A 340 -6.44 15.95 -7.67
N GLN A 341 -5.61 16.91 -8.12
CA GLN A 341 -4.26 17.10 -7.60
C GLN A 341 -4.27 17.41 -6.09
N ARG A 342 -5.19 18.27 -5.63
CA ARG A 342 -5.35 18.58 -4.22
C ARG A 342 -5.79 17.35 -3.42
N ALA A 343 -6.85 16.68 -3.86
CA ALA A 343 -7.39 15.51 -3.18
C ALA A 343 -6.34 14.39 -3.04
N ALA A 344 -5.60 14.09 -4.12
CA ALA A 344 -4.54 13.08 -4.12
C ALA A 344 -3.30 13.47 -3.29
N ALA A 345 -3.15 14.74 -2.90
CA ALA A 345 -2.02 15.23 -2.10
C ALA A 345 -2.34 15.41 -0.62
N GLU A 346 -3.63 15.61 -0.27
CA GLU A 346 -4.09 15.97 1.07
C GLU A 346 -3.58 14.96 2.12
N PHE A 347 -3.87 13.68 1.91
CA PHE A 347 -3.55 12.60 2.86
C PHE A 347 -2.26 11.85 2.56
N ALA A 348 -1.30 12.51 1.90
CA ALA A 348 -0.02 11.90 1.55
C ALA A 348 0.80 11.46 2.78
N LEU A 349 0.61 12.11 3.93
CA LEU A 349 1.26 11.74 5.20
C LEU A 349 0.71 10.41 5.71
N GLU A 350 -0.61 10.27 5.76
CA GLU A 350 -1.33 9.07 6.17
C GLU A 350 -1.04 7.89 5.23
N CYS A 351 -1.00 8.15 3.92
CA CYS A 351 -0.61 7.13 2.92
C CYS A 351 0.80 6.60 3.19
N SER A 352 1.74 7.48 3.52
CA SER A 352 3.13 7.11 3.84
C SER A 352 3.21 6.33 5.16
N ALA A 353 2.43 6.75 6.16
CA ALA A 353 2.35 6.06 7.45
C ALA A 353 1.77 4.64 7.31
N CYS A 354 0.69 4.49 6.54
CA CYS A 354 0.11 3.18 6.21
C CYS A 354 1.12 2.30 5.49
N LYS A 355 1.83 2.84 4.49
CA LYS A 355 2.81 2.07 3.70
C LYS A 355 3.94 1.53 4.57
N VAL A 356 4.52 2.38 5.42
CA VAL A 356 5.60 1.97 6.32
C VAL A 356 5.10 0.93 7.31
N PHE A 357 3.98 1.20 8.00
CA PHE A 357 3.47 0.31 9.03
C PHE A 357 3.01 -1.03 8.48
N ALA A 358 2.26 -1.05 7.37
CA ALA A 358 1.74 -2.27 6.77
C ALA A 358 2.83 -3.15 6.17
N SER A 359 3.86 -2.56 5.52
CA SER A 359 4.99 -3.33 5.01
C SER A 359 5.85 -3.95 6.13
N GLU A 360 6.01 -3.27 7.26
CA GLU A 360 6.71 -3.80 8.44
C GLU A 360 5.87 -4.79 9.25
N ALA A 361 4.54 -4.63 9.26
CA ALA A 361 3.62 -5.64 9.76
C ALA A 361 3.68 -6.91 8.92
N GLN A 362 3.66 -6.80 7.59
CA GLN A 362 3.83 -7.94 6.67
C GLN A 362 5.15 -8.68 6.93
N ASP A 363 6.26 -7.95 6.99
CA ASP A 363 7.59 -8.52 7.25
C ASP A 363 7.59 -9.37 8.54
N PHE A 364 7.06 -8.82 9.63
CA PHE A 364 6.97 -9.53 10.90
C PHE A 364 6.04 -10.76 10.84
N ILE A 365 4.83 -10.59 10.31
CA ILE A 365 3.83 -11.67 10.28
C ILE A 365 4.32 -12.85 9.44
N VAL A 366 4.95 -12.57 8.30
CA VAL A 366 5.45 -13.60 7.40
C VAL A 366 6.71 -14.29 7.96
N ASP A 367 7.62 -13.54 8.57
CA ASP A 367 8.78 -14.12 9.28
C ASP A 367 8.33 -15.05 10.42
N GLU A 368 7.36 -14.59 11.21
CA GLU A 368 6.82 -15.39 12.31
C GLU A 368 6.02 -16.60 11.85
N ALA A 369 5.29 -16.47 10.74
CA ALA A 369 4.66 -17.61 10.09
C ALA A 369 5.71 -18.64 9.66
N LEU A 370 6.80 -18.22 9.01
CA LEU A 370 7.89 -19.13 8.62
C LEU A 370 8.49 -19.83 9.85
N GLN A 371 8.72 -19.08 10.94
CA GLN A 371 9.26 -19.60 12.18
C GLN A 371 8.34 -20.64 12.85
N VAL A 372 7.01 -20.48 12.73
CA VAL A 372 6.02 -21.49 13.19
C VAL A 372 6.15 -22.79 12.40
N PHE A 373 6.41 -22.72 11.08
CA PHE A 373 6.68 -23.90 10.26
C PHE A 373 8.04 -24.56 10.54
N GLY A 374 9.00 -23.82 11.10
CA GLY A 374 10.35 -24.29 11.36
C GLY A 374 11.06 -24.69 10.07
N GLY A 375 11.73 -25.85 10.04
CA GLY A 375 12.47 -26.31 8.86
C GLY A 375 11.59 -26.44 7.60
N TYR A 376 10.31 -26.80 7.73
CA TYR A 376 9.38 -26.85 6.60
C TYR A 376 9.12 -25.47 5.99
N GLY A 377 9.17 -24.42 6.79
CA GLY A 377 8.98 -23.04 6.32
C GLY A 377 10.10 -22.56 5.41
N PHE A 378 11.25 -23.24 5.44
CA PHE A 378 12.39 -22.95 4.57
C PHE A 378 12.37 -23.75 3.25
N THR A 379 11.37 -24.62 3.06
CA THR A 379 11.21 -25.39 1.81
C THR A 379 10.14 -24.75 0.92
N GLU A 380 10.35 -24.71 -0.39
CA GLU A 380 9.40 -24.13 -1.34
C GLU A 380 8.14 -25.02 -1.58
N GLU A 381 8.04 -26.17 -0.90
CA GLU A 381 6.82 -27.00 -0.86
C GLU A 381 5.68 -26.32 -0.09
N PHE A 382 6.00 -25.40 0.82
CA PHE A 382 5.01 -24.65 1.61
C PHE A 382 4.91 -23.20 1.14
N PRO A 383 3.70 -22.61 1.09
CA PRO A 383 3.49 -21.26 0.57
C PRO A 383 4.21 -20.17 1.37
N VAL A 384 4.53 -20.43 2.64
CA VAL A 384 5.18 -19.45 3.53
C VAL A 384 6.59 -19.07 3.07
N ALA A 385 7.33 -19.98 2.43
CA ALA A 385 8.65 -19.68 1.87
C ALA A 385 8.56 -18.62 0.75
N ARG A 386 7.54 -18.74 -0.11
CA ARG A 386 7.24 -17.75 -1.15
C ARG A 386 6.84 -16.41 -0.52
N HIS A 387 5.91 -16.42 0.44
CA HIS A 387 5.49 -15.20 1.13
C HIS A 387 6.67 -14.46 1.74
N TYR A 388 7.63 -15.17 2.35
CA TYR A 388 8.83 -14.58 2.95
C TYR A 388 9.69 -13.84 1.92
N ARG A 389 10.01 -14.50 0.79
CA ARG A 389 10.79 -13.87 -0.29
C ARG A 389 10.04 -12.69 -0.92
N ASP A 390 8.74 -12.84 -1.13
CA ASP A 390 7.90 -11.85 -1.81
C ASP A 390 7.66 -10.60 -0.94
N ALA A 391 7.55 -10.75 0.38
CA ALA A 391 7.35 -9.64 1.32
C ALA A 391 8.51 -8.65 1.33
N ARG A 392 9.75 -9.09 1.05
CA ARG A 392 10.93 -8.23 1.23
C ARG A 392 10.86 -6.93 0.43
N ILE A 393 10.34 -6.96 -0.78
CA ILE A 393 10.29 -5.79 -1.66
C ILE A 393 9.34 -4.70 -1.14
N SER A 394 8.41 -5.02 -0.23
CA SER A 394 7.37 -4.08 0.19
C SER A 394 7.90 -2.84 0.91
N ARG A 395 9.03 -3.00 1.58
CA ARG A 395 9.77 -1.92 2.27
C ARG A 395 10.61 -1.05 1.32
N ILE A 396 10.70 -1.38 0.02
CA ILE A 396 11.57 -0.71 -0.96
C ILE A 396 10.77 0.12 -1.96
N TYR A 397 9.79 -0.46 -2.66
CA TYR A 397 9.02 0.25 -3.68
C TYR A 397 8.01 1.24 -3.07
N GLU A 398 7.36 2.07 -3.91
CA GLU A 398 6.53 3.22 -3.46
C GLU A 398 7.32 4.22 -2.55
N GLY A 399 8.63 4.30 -2.81
CA GLY A 399 9.62 4.92 -1.94
C GLY A 399 10.01 4.01 -0.78
N THR A 400 11.31 3.94 -0.46
CA THR A 400 11.78 3.13 0.68
C THR A 400 11.11 3.57 1.99
N ASN A 401 11.09 2.70 3.00
CA ASN A 401 10.53 3.09 4.29
C ASN A 401 11.28 4.28 4.91
N GLU A 402 12.58 4.43 4.63
CA GLU A 402 13.40 5.57 5.09
C GLU A 402 12.94 6.89 4.46
N ILE A 403 12.74 6.94 3.13
CA ILE A 403 12.28 8.20 2.50
C ILE A 403 10.84 8.53 2.90
N ASN A 404 9.99 7.52 3.14
CA ASN A 404 8.64 7.75 3.67
C ASN A 404 8.70 8.34 5.09
N ARG A 405 9.57 7.84 5.98
CA ARG A 405 9.82 8.42 7.30
C ARG A 405 10.30 9.87 7.21
N VAL A 406 11.30 10.15 6.37
CA VAL A 406 11.78 11.52 6.13
C VAL A 406 10.65 12.42 5.63
N SER A 407 9.80 11.94 4.73
CA SER A 407 8.65 12.70 4.20
C SER A 407 7.61 13.01 5.29
N ILE A 408 7.27 12.03 6.13
CA ILE A 408 6.33 12.20 7.25
C ILE A 408 6.85 13.26 8.22
N ALA A 409 8.09 13.11 8.71
CA ALA A 409 8.69 14.05 9.64
C ALA A 409 8.81 15.46 9.05
N SER A 410 9.21 15.58 7.77
CA SER A 410 9.31 16.87 7.09
C SER A 410 7.96 17.59 6.98
N ARG A 411 6.87 16.85 6.76
CA ARG A 411 5.52 17.42 6.71
C ARG A 411 5.06 17.87 8.11
N LEU A 412 5.30 17.07 9.14
CA LEU A 412 4.97 17.42 10.52
C LEU A 412 5.74 18.65 11.02
N LEU A 413 7.04 18.76 10.69
CA LEU A 413 7.85 19.91 11.07
C LEU A 413 7.33 21.21 10.42
N LYS A 414 6.82 21.14 9.17
CA LYS A 414 6.19 22.29 8.50
C LYS A 414 4.87 22.69 9.15
N SER A 415 4.12 21.76 9.71
CA SER A 415 2.87 22.01 10.43
C SER A 415 3.06 22.16 11.96
N ALA A 416 4.30 22.19 12.47
CA ALA A 416 4.59 22.22 13.91
C ALA A 416 4.06 23.48 14.62
N SER A 417 3.78 24.57 13.91
CA SER A 417 3.08 25.73 14.51
C SER A 417 1.69 25.36 15.04
N CYS A 418 1.04 24.34 14.46
CA CYS A 418 -0.26 23.81 14.89
C CYS A 418 -0.16 22.94 16.16
N SER A 419 1.04 22.50 16.59
CA SER A 419 1.19 21.67 17.80
C SER A 419 1.28 22.47 19.10
N LYS A 420 1.39 23.81 19.03
CA LYS A 420 1.51 24.66 20.22
C LYS A 420 0.24 24.60 21.06
N GLY A 421 0.36 24.03 22.26
CA GLY A 421 -0.75 23.92 23.22
C GLY A 421 -1.60 22.66 23.08
N CYS A 422 -1.20 21.69 22.24
CA CYS A 422 -1.87 20.40 22.16
C CYS A 422 -1.55 19.55 23.40
N SER A 423 -2.58 19.02 24.05
CA SER A 423 -2.43 18.06 25.14
C SER A 423 -2.09 16.67 24.57
N PRO A 424 -1.15 15.92 25.17
CA PRO A 424 -0.83 14.57 24.71
C PRO A 424 -2.07 13.67 24.70
N GLN A 425 -2.35 13.06 23.56
CA GLN A 425 -3.51 12.17 23.39
C GLN A 425 -3.20 10.71 23.75
N ASN A 426 -1.95 10.30 23.57
CA ASN A 426 -1.44 8.99 23.95
C ASN A 426 0.08 9.07 24.21
N PHE A 427 0.69 7.96 24.64
CA PHE A 427 2.10 7.92 25.02
C PHE A 427 3.07 8.20 23.84
N ALA A 428 2.80 7.66 22.65
CA ALA A 428 3.64 7.94 21.47
C ALA A 428 3.55 9.42 21.07
N HIS A 429 2.35 10.01 21.16
CA HIS A 429 2.14 11.43 20.90
C HIS A 429 2.86 12.32 21.92
N ASP A 430 2.83 11.99 23.22
CA ASP A 430 3.60 12.71 24.24
C ASP A 430 5.10 12.78 23.89
N LEU A 431 5.68 11.64 23.51
CA LEU A 431 7.08 11.57 23.08
C LEU A 431 7.32 12.36 21.77
N ALA A 432 6.39 12.33 20.82
CA ALA A 432 6.50 13.11 19.59
C ALA A 432 6.50 14.62 19.86
N LEU A 433 5.61 15.09 20.74
CA LEU A 433 5.54 16.49 21.16
C LEU A 433 6.84 16.94 21.85
N LYS A 434 7.44 16.07 22.67
CA LYS A 434 8.75 16.32 23.30
C LYS A 434 9.87 16.48 22.27
N LEU A 435 9.90 15.65 21.21
CA LEU A 435 10.86 15.82 20.13
C LEU A 435 10.63 17.15 19.40
N LEU A 436 9.38 17.44 19.01
CA LEU A 436 9.01 18.67 18.29
C LEU A 436 9.33 19.96 19.06
N ALA A 437 9.44 19.91 20.40
CA ALA A 437 9.85 21.06 21.21
C ALA A 437 11.32 21.46 21.00
N SER A 438 12.15 20.60 20.40
CA SER A 438 13.55 20.87 20.09
C SER A 438 13.97 20.14 18.80
N PRO A 439 13.51 20.62 17.63
CA PRO A 439 13.66 19.94 16.37
C PRO A 439 15.12 19.89 15.90
N GLN A 440 15.47 18.82 15.20
CA GLN A 440 16.76 18.63 14.54
C GLN A 440 16.52 18.21 13.08
N GLU A 441 17.54 18.37 12.23
CA GLU A 441 17.44 18.08 10.79
C GLU A 441 18.08 16.75 10.39
N ASP A 442 18.76 16.06 11.30
CA ASP A 442 19.41 14.79 10.97
C ASP A 442 18.39 13.66 10.77
N GLN A 443 18.76 12.67 9.94
CA GLN A 443 17.82 11.62 9.55
C GLN A 443 17.46 10.67 10.69
N ILE A 444 18.28 10.54 11.74
CA ILE A 444 17.95 9.70 12.91
C ILE A 444 16.83 10.36 13.70
N TYR A 445 16.94 11.68 13.95
CA TYR A 445 15.87 12.46 14.55
C TYR A 445 14.58 12.41 13.70
N LEU A 446 14.68 12.62 12.38
CA LEU A 446 13.52 12.57 11.49
C LEU A 446 12.86 11.18 11.49
N GLY A 447 13.67 10.11 11.49
CA GLY A 447 13.19 8.74 11.62
C GLY A 447 12.41 8.52 12.92
N ALA A 448 12.98 8.92 14.05
CA ALA A 448 12.35 8.80 15.36
C ALA A 448 11.02 9.57 15.44
N LEU A 449 10.98 10.81 14.93
CA LEU A 449 9.76 11.61 14.90
C LEU A 449 8.68 10.96 14.01
N ALA A 450 9.07 10.42 12.86
CA ALA A 450 8.15 9.72 11.97
C ALA A 450 7.60 8.45 12.60
N ASP A 451 8.44 7.63 13.25
CA ASP A 451 8.00 6.41 13.94
C ASP A 451 7.00 6.73 15.07
N LEU A 452 7.26 7.77 15.86
CA LEU A 452 6.33 8.22 16.90
C LEU A 452 4.99 8.69 16.31
N ALA A 453 5.01 9.40 15.20
CA ALA A 453 3.79 9.83 14.50
C ALA A 453 3.01 8.64 13.90
N ILE A 454 3.70 7.67 13.31
CA ILE A 454 3.10 6.43 12.79
C ILE A 454 2.45 5.64 13.92
N LEU A 455 3.17 5.46 15.05
CA LEU A 455 2.64 4.75 16.22
C LEU A 455 1.43 5.48 16.84
N HIS A 456 1.46 6.82 16.88
CA HIS A 456 0.32 7.61 17.31
C HIS A 456 -0.89 7.42 16.39
N PHE A 457 -0.69 7.47 15.07
CA PHE A 457 -1.76 7.26 14.10
C PHE A 457 -2.35 5.83 14.17
N ALA A 458 -1.49 4.82 14.33
CA ALA A 458 -1.88 3.44 14.51
C ALA A 458 -2.72 3.24 15.78
N GLU A 459 -2.24 3.75 16.92
CA GLU A 459 -2.96 3.70 18.19
C GLU A 459 -4.31 4.39 18.10
N GLN A 460 -4.35 5.62 17.57
CA GLN A 460 -5.59 6.41 17.53
C GLN A 460 -6.62 5.73 16.65
N SER A 461 -6.23 5.26 15.46
CA SER A 461 -7.13 4.57 14.52
C SER A 461 -7.70 3.29 15.14
N ALA A 462 -6.85 2.48 15.78
CA ALA A 462 -7.26 1.24 16.44
C ALA A 462 -8.11 1.47 17.70
N ARG A 463 -7.79 2.50 18.50
CA ARG A 463 -8.56 2.87 19.69
C ARG A 463 -9.99 3.25 19.33
N PHE A 464 -10.17 4.06 18.28
CA PHE A 464 -11.49 4.48 17.83
C PHE A 464 -12.29 3.31 17.25
N ARG A 465 -11.68 2.48 16.40
CA ARG A 465 -12.31 1.24 15.92
C ARG A 465 -12.73 0.32 17.07
N ALA A 466 -11.84 0.11 18.04
CA ALA A 466 -12.13 -0.73 19.21
C ALA A 466 -13.27 -0.19 20.08
N ARG A 467 -13.44 1.13 20.18
CA ARG A 467 -14.58 1.77 20.86
C ARG A 467 -15.89 1.59 20.10
N GLN A 468 -15.86 1.66 18.77
CA GLN A 468 -17.04 1.47 17.91
C GLN A 468 -17.51 0.01 17.90
N VAL A 469 -16.58 -0.93 17.74
CA VAL A 469 -16.88 -2.35 17.47
C VAL A 469 -16.95 -3.20 18.73
N GLY A 470 -16.10 -2.93 19.73
CA GLY A 470 -15.99 -3.75 20.93
C GLY A 470 -15.39 -5.14 20.69
N GLY A 471 -15.79 -6.12 21.51
CA GLY A 471 -15.43 -7.54 21.34
C GLY A 471 -13.93 -7.81 21.12
N TYR A 472 -13.63 -8.53 20.03
CA TYR A 472 -12.25 -8.91 19.66
C TYR A 472 -11.38 -7.69 19.30
N ALA A 473 -11.95 -6.64 18.71
CA ALA A 473 -11.22 -5.40 18.42
C ALA A 473 -10.75 -4.71 19.71
N LYS A 474 -11.58 -4.72 20.77
CA LYS A 474 -11.18 -4.21 22.09
C LYS A 474 -10.04 -5.03 22.70
N MET A 475 -10.11 -6.36 22.57
CA MET A 475 -9.04 -7.27 23.05
C MET A 475 -7.71 -7.01 22.31
N LEU A 476 -7.74 -6.92 20.98
CA LEU A 476 -6.56 -6.63 20.16
C LEU A 476 -5.96 -5.25 20.48
N TYR A 477 -6.80 -4.22 20.59
CA TYR A 477 -6.36 -2.88 20.97
C TYR A 477 -5.70 -2.89 22.36
N SER A 478 -6.35 -3.46 23.37
CA SER A 478 -5.77 -3.56 24.73
C SER A 478 -4.45 -4.33 24.72
N GLY A 479 -4.35 -5.45 23.99
CA GLY A 479 -3.11 -6.21 23.84
C GLY A 479 -1.99 -5.47 23.10
N SER A 480 -2.33 -4.47 22.27
CA SER A 480 -1.36 -3.70 21.49
C SER A 480 -0.59 -2.65 22.30
N LEU A 481 -1.14 -2.17 23.41
CA LEU A 481 -0.63 -1.01 24.14
C LEU A 481 0.81 -1.20 24.62
N GLY A 482 1.15 -2.38 25.13
CA GLY A 482 2.52 -2.68 25.59
C GLY A 482 3.55 -2.63 24.46
N TRP A 483 3.20 -3.19 23.31
CA TRP A 483 4.05 -3.17 22.12
C TRP A 483 4.22 -1.75 21.56
N LEU A 484 3.13 -0.99 21.44
CA LEU A 484 3.14 0.39 20.97
C LEU A 484 4.01 1.29 21.87
N GLN A 485 3.88 1.16 23.18
CA GLN A 485 4.69 1.93 24.13
C GLN A 485 6.17 1.56 24.05
N ALA A 486 6.50 0.26 23.98
CA ALA A 486 7.88 -0.20 23.83
C ALA A 486 8.53 0.36 22.55
N LYS A 487 7.80 0.34 21.43
CA LYS A 487 8.27 0.91 20.16
C LYS A 487 8.41 2.43 20.21
N ALA A 488 7.51 3.12 20.92
CA ALA A 488 7.62 4.56 21.11
C ALA A 488 8.86 4.94 21.93
N VAL A 489 9.18 4.19 22.98
CA VAL A 489 10.42 4.37 23.76
C VAL A 489 11.66 4.15 22.90
N GLU A 490 11.68 3.08 22.10
CA GLU A 490 12.79 2.78 21.18
C GLU A 490 13.01 3.92 20.17
N ALA A 491 11.94 4.40 19.52
CA ALA A 491 12.00 5.52 18.59
C ALA A 491 12.52 6.79 19.28
N TYR A 492 11.94 7.18 20.42
CA TYR A 492 12.37 8.37 21.15
C TYR A 492 13.83 8.29 21.58
N ARG A 493 14.27 7.15 22.12
CA ARG A 493 15.66 6.94 22.57
C ARG A 493 16.68 7.03 21.44
N SER A 494 16.28 6.71 20.21
CA SER A 494 17.13 6.87 19.04
C SER A 494 17.49 8.34 18.77
N ALA A 495 16.61 9.29 19.12
CA ALA A 495 16.85 10.72 18.99
C ALA A 495 17.30 11.40 20.30
N ARG A 496 16.90 10.85 21.46
CA ARG A 496 17.15 11.41 22.80
C ARG A 496 17.43 10.27 23.78
N PRO A 497 18.70 10.00 24.13
CA PRO A 497 19.07 8.85 24.97
C PRO A 497 18.68 8.96 26.46
N ASP A 498 17.75 9.86 26.81
CA ASP A 498 17.35 10.15 28.18
C ASP A 498 16.53 9.00 28.80
N SER A 499 16.56 8.90 30.13
CA SER A 499 15.72 7.96 30.86
C SER A 499 14.25 8.38 30.78
N LEU A 500 13.37 7.46 30.34
CA LEU A 500 11.93 7.65 30.30
C LEU A 500 11.24 6.81 31.36
N GLU A 501 10.32 7.41 32.11
CA GLU A 501 9.36 6.68 32.92
C GLU A 501 8.28 6.11 32.00
N CYS A 502 8.16 4.78 31.96
CA CYS A 502 7.16 4.10 31.14
C CYS A 502 5.90 3.88 31.97
N PRO A 503 4.70 4.09 31.42
CA PRO A 503 3.46 3.72 32.09
C PRO A 503 3.49 2.25 32.54
N LYS A 504 2.89 1.95 33.69
CA LYS A 504 2.71 0.55 34.10
C LYS A 504 1.86 -0.15 33.05
N LEU A 505 2.39 -1.28 32.57
CA LEU A 505 1.72 -2.14 31.61
C LEU A 505 0.97 -3.24 32.36
N ASP A 506 -0.30 -3.43 32.02
CA ASP A 506 -0.89 -4.74 32.16
C ASP A 506 -0.24 -5.64 31.10
N LEU A 507 0.26 -6.80 31.52
CA LEU A 507 0.89 -7.74 30.59
C LEU A 507 -0.11 -8.09 29.49
N PRO A 508 0.32 -8.13 28.22
CA PRO A 508 -0.59 -8.40 27.12
C PRO A 508 -1.22 -9.78 27.30
N GLN A 509 -2.54 -9.86 27.10
CA GLN A 509 -3.33 -11.09 27.14
C GLN A 509 -3.06 -11.96 25.90
N HIS A 510 -1.79 -12.27 25.61
CA HIS A 510 -1.37 -13.04 24.43
C HIS A 510 -2.09 -14.38 24.34
N ASP A 511 -2.33 -15.03 25.47
CA ASP A 511 -3.01 -16.32 25.48
C ASP A 511 -4.47 -16.22 25.05
N GLU A 512 -5.19 -15.18 25.48
CA GLU A 512 -6.59 -14.93 25.10
C GLU A 512 -6.70 -14.52 23.62
N ILE A 513 -5.80 -13.62 23.17
CA ILE A 513 -5.76 -13.20 21.76
C ILE A 513 -5.42 -14.38 20.86
N ALA A 514 -4.42 -15.18 21.22
CA ALA A 514 -4.05 -16.37 20.44
C ALA A 514 -5.18 -17.39 20.42
N GLN A 515 -5.88 -17.58 21.55
CA GLN A 515 -7.04 -18.46 21.62
C GLN A 515 -8.14 -18.00 20.66
N ALA A 516 -8.51 -16.72 20.72
CA ALA A 516 -9.53 -16.14 19.85
C ALA A 516 -9.14 -16.23 18.37
N ALA A 517 -7.87 -16.00 18.02
CA ALA A 517 -7.36 -16.16 16.66
C ALA A 517 -7.45 -17.62 16.18
N LEU A 518 -7.08 -18.59 17.02
CA LEU A 518 -7.15 -20.02 16.71
C LEU A 518 -8.60 -20.51 16.50
N GLU A 519 -9.55 -19.98 17.28
CA GLU A 519 -10.98 -20.29 17.15
C GLU A 519 -11.60 -19.69 15.89
N ARG A 520 -11.17 -18.49 15.50
CA ARG A 520 -11.63 -17.81 14.28
C ARG A 520 -11.02 -18.36 13.00
N GLY A 521 -9.77 -18.84 13.07
CA GLY A 521 -9.02 -19.33 11.92
C GLY A 521 -8.59 -18.24 10.92
N THR A 522 -8.83 -16.95 11.21
CA THR A 522 -8.47 -15.81 10.37
C THR A 522 -8.19 -14.55 11.21
N LEU A 523 -7.48 -13.59 10.61
CA LEU A 523 -7.19 -12.27 11.18
C LEU A 523 -8.38 -11.31 11.09
N LEU A 524 -9.33 -11.60 10.21
CA LEU A 524 -10.42 -10.69 9.92
C LEU A 524 -11.45 -10.69 11.04
N SER A 525 -11.99 -9.50 11.29
CA SER A 525 -13.38 -9.39 11.73
C SER A 525 -14.24 -10.11 10.70
N ALA A 526 -15.17 -10.96 11.14
CA ALA A 526 -16.19 -11.47 10.21
C ALA A 526 -16.88 -10.24 9.61
N VAL A 527 -16.78 -10.08 8.29
CA VAL A 527 -17.61 -9.10 7.58
C VAL A 527 -19.06 -9.61 7.78
N PRO A 528 -20.00 -8.76 8.25
CA PRO A 528 -21.33 -9.21 8.68
C PRO A 528 -22.11 -10.06 7.68
#